data_AF-A0A8I0IIN6-F1
#
_entry.id   AF-A0A8I0IIN6-F1
#
_cell.length_a   1.000
_cell.length_b   1.000
_cell.length_c   1.000
_cell.angle_alpha   90.00
_cell.angle_beta   90.00
_cell.angle_gamma   90.00
#
_symmetry.space_group_name_H-M   'P 1'
#
loop_
_entity.id
_entity.type
_entity.pdbx_description
1 polymer ?
#
loop_
_entity_poly.entity_id
_entity_poly.type
_entity_poly.pdbx_seq_one_letter_code
_entity_poly.pdbx_strand_id
1 'polypeptide(L)'
;MFTKRPRRPEPDPDAWGGDSSDDGGRSGPARMGVGAQVYVLDSDEDAATPFPYGPTGIVVRAGGSAWQGVSAIGGSARTWWVEFDSPQIDRDGDGPVSQAQVAERWLRLAPLA
;
A
#
# COMPACT_ATOMS: atom_id res chain seq x y z
N MET A 1 -29.48 46.17 32.41
CA MET A 1 -30.72 45.37 32.57
C MET A 1 -30.58 44.15 31.67
N PHE A 2 -30.22 42.99 32.22
CA PHE A 2 -29.85 41.79 31.43
C PHE A 2 -30.77 40.63 31.81
N THR A 3 -31.58 40.16 30.87
CA THR A 3 -32.52 39.04 31.02
C THR A 3 -31.80 37.70 30.87
N LYS A 4 -32.04 36.79 31.83
CA LYS A 4 -31.49 35.42 31.89
C LYS A 4 -32.06 34.56 30.74
N ARG A 5 -31.18 33.89 29.98
CA ARG A 5 -31.52 32.78 29.07
C ARG A 5 -31.63 31.46 29.86
N PRO A 6 -32.58 30.56 29.56
CA PRO A 6 -32.70 29.27 30.24
C PRO A 6 -31.56 28.32 29.88
N ARG A 7 -31.13 27.51 30.85
CA ARG A 7 -30.04 26.51 30.72
C ARG A 7 -30.40 25.46 29.66
N ARG A 8 -29.45 25.19 28.76
CA ARG A 8 -29.43 24.04 27.86
C ARG A 8 -29.26 22.76 28.69
N PRO A 9 -29.93 21.64 28.37
CA PRO A 9 -29.63 20.35 28.99
C PRO A 9 -28.17 19.97 28.71
N GLU A 10 -27.43 19.65 29.77
CA GLU A 10 -26.07 19.11 29.69
C GLU A 10 -26.15 17.70 29.08
N PRO A 11 -25.27 17.32 28.13
CA PRO A 11 -25.22 15.95 27.63
C PRO A 11 -24.57 15.04 28.68
N ASP A 12 -25.27 13.97 29.05
CA ASP A 12 -24.79 12.94 29.98
C ASP A 12 -23.44 12.33 29.52
N PRO A 13 -22.42 12.24 30.40
CA PRO A 13 -21.11 11.69 30.06
C PRO A 13 -21.06 10.16 29.98
N ASP A 14 -22.17 9.45 30.16
CA ASP A 14 -22.20 7.98 30.35
C ASP A 14 -22.67 7.18 29.13
N ALA A 15 -22.71 7.77 27.93
CA ALA A 15 -23.30 7.16 26.72
C ALA A 15 -22.30 6.71 25.63
N TRP A 16 -21.02 6.49 25.96
CA TRP A 16 -20.07 5.88 25.02
C TRP A 16 -19.39 4.67 25.67
N GLY A 17 -20.18 3.61 25.81
CA GLY A 17 -19.68 2.25 25.87
C GLY A 17 -18.85 1.97 24.61
N GLY A 18 -17.70 1.37 24.81
CA GLY A 18 -16.71 1.19 23.77
C GLY A 18 -17.14 0.26 22.64
N ASP A 19 -16.48 0.46 21.51
CA ASP A 19 -16.01 -0.66 20.71
C ASP A 19 -14.52 -0.43 20.46
N SER A 20 -13.76 -1.41 20.93
CA SER A 20 -12.38 -1.62 20.55
C SER A 20 -12.30 -1.58 19.04
N SER A 21 -11.63 -0.57 18.49
CA SER A 21 -11.02 -0.71 17.17
C SER A 21 -9.80 -1.63 17.30
N ASP A 22 -10.09 -2.89 17.60
CA ASP A 22 -9.42 -4.01 16.97
C ASP A 22 -9.59 -3.82 15.45
N ASP A 23 -8.81 -2.94 14.82
CA ASP A 23 -8.45 -3.18 13.42
C ASP A 23 -7.43 -4.31 13.44
N GLY A 24 -7.99 -5.49 13.74
CA GLY A 24 -7.32 -6.73 13.81
C GLY A 24 -6.52 -6.89 12.53
N GLY A 25 -5.33 -7.44 12.71
CA GLY A 25 -4.67 -8.21 11.67
C GLY A 25 -5.71 -9.15 11.07
N ARG A 26 -6.31 -8.71 9.96
CA ARG A 26 -7.17 -9.55 9.17
C ARG A 26 -6.25 -10.61 8.63
N SER A 27 -6.31 -11.77 9.26
CA SER A 27 -5.83 -13.05 8.77
C SER A 27 -6.59 -13.40 7.48
N GLY A 28 -6.36 -12.60 6.44
CA GLY A 28 -6.47 -13.01 5.05
C GLY A 28 -5.09 -13.45 4.57
N PRO A 29 -4.93 -13.93 3.32
CA PRO A 29 -3.61 -14.24 2.79
C PRO A 29 -2.68 -13.05 3.04
N ALA A 30 -1.46 -13.30 3.51
CA ALA A 30 -0.49 -12.28 3.91
C ALA A 30 -0.58 -11.09 2.94
N ARG A 31 -1.16 -9.99 3.42
CA ARG A 31 -1.42 -8.83 2.55
C ARG A 31 -0.14 -8.05 2.46
N MET A 32 0.24 -7.66 1.24
CA MET A 32 1.31 -6.69 1.06
C MET A 32 0.95 -5.40 1.80
N GLY A 33 1.92 -4.87 2.52
CA GLY A 33 1.79 -3.71 3.37
C GLY A 33 3.13 -3.01 3.55
N VAL A 34 3.12 -1.82 4.13
CA VAL A 34 4.36 -1.07 4.41
C VAL A 34 5.26 -1.87 5.35
N GLY A 35 6.54 -2.00 5.01
CA GLY A 35 7.52 -2.84 5.68
C GLY A 35 7.57 -4.29 5.18
N ALA A 36 6.68 -4.69 4.27
CA ALA A 36 6.72 -6.03 3.70
C ALA A 36 7.89 -6.17 2.73
N GLN A 37 8.67 -7.24 2.89
CA GLN A 37 9.67 -7.63 1.91
C GLN A 37 8.98 -8.27 0.71
N VAL A 38 9.27 -7.75 -0.46
CA VAL A 38 8.66 -8.15 -1.73
C VAL A 38 9.73 -8.37 -2.78
N TYR A 39 9.43 -9.22 -3.75
CA TYR A 39 10.18 -9.30 -4.99
C TYR A 39 9.25 -8.95 -6.15
N VAL A 40 9.80 -8.27 -7.15
CA VAL A 40 9.12 -8.05 -8.42
C VAL A 40 9.26 -9.30 -9.27
N LEU A 41 8.21 -9.72 -9.96
CA LEU A 41 8.26 -10.81 -10.93
C LEU A 41 9.28 -10.47 -12.02
N ASP A 42 10.12 -11.43 -12.40
CA ASP A 42 11.04 -11.27 -13.52
C ASP A 42 10.36 -11.55 -14.87
N SER A 43 11.07 -11.30 -15.98
CA SER A 43 10.50 -11.45 -17.32
C SER A 43 10.21 -12.89 -17.74
N ASP A 44 10.79 -13.90 -17.08
CA ASP A 44 10.47 -15.32 -17.28
C ASP A 44 9.08 -15.65 -16.69
N GLU A 45 8.74 -15.05 -15.54
CA GLU A 45 7.43 -15.21 -14.91
C GLU A 45 6.33 -14.37 -15.59
N ASP A 46 6.60 -13.10 -15.88
CA ASP A 46 5.66 -12.21 -16.58
C ASP A 46 6.40 -11.26 -17.52
N ALA A 47 6.24 -11.48 -18.84
CA ALA A 47 6.87 -10.65 -19.86
C ALA A 47 6.43 -9.17 -19.85
N ALA A 48 5.34 -8.84 -19.14
CA ALA A 48 4.85 -7.47 -18.95
C ALA A 48 5.39 -6.82 -17.65
N THR A 49 6.32 -7.46 -16.95
CA THR A 49 6.94 -6.88 -15.75
C THR A 49 7.73 -5.59 -16.09
N PRO A 50 7.65 -4.55 -15.24
CA PRO A 50 8.46 -3.34 -15.39
C PRO A 50 9.95 -3.56 -15.08
N PHE A 51 10.30 -4.61 -14.34
CA PHE A 51 11.69 -4.90 -13.96
C PHE A 51 12.10 -6.31 -14.38
N PRO A 52 12.89 -6.47 -15.45
CA PRO A 52 13.14 -7.77 -16.06
C PRO A 52 14.02 -8.70 -15.21
N TYR A 53 14.78 -8.16 -14.25
CA TYR A 53 15.71 -8.91 -13.40
C TYR A 53 15.12 -9.40 -12.08
N GLY A 54 13.82 -9.15 -11.84
CA GLY A 54 13.13 -9.56 -10.61
C GLY A 54 13.75 -9.01 -9.31
N PRO A 55 13.93 -7.69 -9.17
CA PRO A 55 14.55 -7.12 -7.99
C PRO A 55 13.76 -7.35 -6.71
N THR A 56 14.48 -7.49 -5.61
CA THR A 56 13.93 -7.50 -4.24
C THR A 56 13.94 -6.11 -3.64
N GLY A 57 13.01 -5.90 -2.72
CA GLY A 57 12.92 -4.67 -1.98
C GLY A 57 11.90 -4.71 -0.86
N ILE A 58 11.70 -3.55 -0.25
CA ILE A 58 10.74 -3.38 0.84
C ILE A 58 9.69 -2.37 0.40
N VAL A 59 8.43 -2.66 0.70
CA VAL A 59 7.35 -1.69 0.51
C VAL A 59 7.52 -0.55 1.50
N VAL A 60 7.84 0.65 1.03
CA VAL A 60 8.05 1.83 1.91
C VAL A 60 6.79 2.67 2.08
N ARG A 61 5.83 2.56 1.14
CA ARG A 61 4.51 3.18 1.28
C ARG A 61 3.48 2.55 0.35
N ALA A 62 2.20 2.67 0.73
CA ALA A 62 1.11 2.43 -0.20
C ALA A 62 1.17 3.45 -1.36
N GLY A 63 1.09 2.96 -2.58
CA GLY A 63 0.82 3.81 -3.73
C GLY A 63 -0.64 4.27 -3.71
N GLY A 64 -0.91 5.39 -4.38
CA GLY A 64 -2.29 5.79 -4.64
C GLY A 64 -3.00 4.76 -5.53
N SER A 65 -4.33 4.77 -5.51
CA SER A 65 -5.09 4.16 -6.61
C SER A 65 -4.57 4.79 -7.90
N ALA A 66 -4.05 3.99 -8.82
CA ALA A 66 -3.54 4.48 -10.09
C ALA A 66 -4.58 5.46 -10.67
N TRP A 67 -4.16 6.71 -10.85
CA TRP A 67 -5.04 7.78 -11.31
C TRP A 67 -5.72 7.34 -12.61
N GLN A 68 -7.04 7.50 -12.64
CA GLN A 68 -7.92 7.34 -13.81
C GLN A 68 -7.24 7.93 -15.06
N GLY A 69 -6.80 7.09 -16.00
CA GLY A 69 -6.30 7.57 -17.29
C GLY A 69 -5.45 6.58 -18.07
N VAL A 70 -4.65 5.75 -17.39
CA VAL A 70 -3.89 4.68 -18.05
C VAL A 70 -4.32 3.37 -17.42
N SER A 71 -5.31 2.74 -18.07
CA SER A 71 -5.74 1.39 -17.76
C SER A 71 -4.52 0.48 -17.69
N ALA A 72 -4.05 0.19 -16.48
CA ALA A 72 -3.19 -0.94 -16.21
C ALA A 72 -4.00 -2.19 -16.56
N ILE A 73 -3.97 -2.57 -17.84
CA ILE A 73 -4.42 -3.85 -18.39
C ILE A 73 -4.03 -4.93 -17.39
N GLY A 74 -5.00 -5.51 -16.68
CA GLY A 74 -4.75 -6.68 -15.81
C GLY A 74 -4.91 -6.50 -14.30
N GLY A 75 -5.99 -5.90 -13.81
CA GLY A 75 -6.52 -6.24 -12.47
C GLY A 75 -5.84 -5.63 -11.23
N SER A 76 -6.69 -5.22 -10.28
CA SER A 76 -6.39 -4.62 -8.96
C SER A 76 -5.50 -3.37 -8.96
N ALA A 77 -6.15 -2.20 -8.85
CA ALA A 77 -5.59 -0.84 -8.82
C ALA A 77 -4.65 -0.52 -7.63
N ARG A 78 -4.17 -1.53 -6.88
CA ARG A 78 -3.26 -1.34 -5.76
C ARG A 78 -1.83 -1.33 -6.28
N THR A 79 -1.17 -0.20 -6.05
CA THR A 79 0.25 -0.02 -6.33
C THR A 79 0.98 0.19 -5.02
N TRP A 80 2.24 -0.18 -4.99
CA TRP A 80 3.12 -0.07 -3.84
C TRP A 80 4.40 0.62 -4.25
N TRP A 81 4.89 1.51 -3.40
CA TRP A 81 6.24 2.02 -3.56
C TRP A 81 7.20 1.05 -2.91
N VAL A 82 8.09 0.51 -3.73
CA VAL A 82 9.11 -0.44 -3.32
C VAL A 82 10.45 0.27 -3.38
N GLU A 83 11.18 0.21 -2.28
CA GLU A 83 12.60 0.56 -2.23
C GLU A 83 13.42 -0.70 -2.49
N PHE A 84 14.26 -0.66 -3.51
CA PHE A 84 15.07 -1.80 -3.92
C PHE A 84 16.35 -1.87 -3.10
N ASP A 85 16.79 -3.10 -2.79
CA ASP A 85 18.05 -3.34 -2.07
C ASP A 85 19.29 -2.88 -2.86
N SER A 86 19.16 -2.80 -4.18
CA SER A 86 20.18 -2.28 -5.09
C SER A 86 19.52 -1.42 -6.16
N PRO A 87 20.17 -0.36 -6.65
CA PRO A 87 19.59 0.47 -7.71
C PRO A 87 19.32 -0.35 -8.98
N GLN A 88 18.10 -0.24 -9.50
CA GLN A 88 17.61 -1.06 -10.62
C GLN A 88 17.52 -0.27 -11.91
N ILE A 89 17.72 -0.97 -13.02
CA ILE A 89 17.38 -0.47 -14.35
C ILE A 89 16.01 -1.05 -14.71
N ASP A 90 15.11 -0.19 -15.17
CA ASP A 90 13.80 -0.63 -15.62
C ASP A 90 13.87 -1.31 -17.00
N ARG A 91 12.73 -1.81 -17.47
CA ARG A 91 12.63 -2.46 -18.78
C ARG A 91 13.02 -1.56 -19.96
N ASP A 92 12.79 -0.26 -19.85
CA ASP A 92 13.07 0.73 -20.89
C ASP A 92 14.55 1.17 -20.89
N GLY A 93 15.33 0.70 -19.91
CA GLY A 93 16.74 1.08 -19.73
C GLY A 93 16.91 2.36 -18.90
N ASP A 94 15.86 2.85 -18.25
CA ASP A 94 15.90 4.00 -17.35
C ASP A 94 16.33 3.60 -15.94
N GLY A 95 17.03 4.50 -15.26
CA GLY A 95 17.67 4.25 -13.97
C GLY A 95 19.19 4.49 -14.00
N PRO A 96 19.90 4.20 -12.90
CA PRO A 96 19.48 3.40 -11.76
C PRO A 96 18.48 4.08 -10.84
N VAL A 97 17.32 3.45 -10.61
CA VAL A 97 16.33 3.88 -9.63
C VAL A 97 16.45 3.07 -8.34
N SER A 98 16.50 3.74 -7.20
CA SER A 98 16.48 3.08 -5.88
C SER A 98 15.06 2.78 -5.39
N GLN A 99 14.06 3.42 -5.98
CA GLN A 99 12.66 3.29 -5.58
C GLN A 99 11.75 3.39 -6.80
N ALA A 100 10.70 2.58 -6.87
CA ALA A 100 9.71 2.64 -7.93
C ALA A 100 8.30 2.28 -7.44
N GLN A 101 7.30 2.77 -8.16
CA GLN A 101 5.92 2.37 -7.94
C GLN A 101 5.61 1.12 -8.78
N VAL A 102 5.29 0.01 -8.12
CA VAL A 102 5.01 -1.28 -8.76
C VAL A 102 3.59 -1.72 -8.40
N ALA A 103 2.83 -2.25 -9.37
CA ALA A 103 1.51 -2.79 -9.09
C ALA A 103 1.61 -4.11 -8.30
N GLU A 104 0.69 -4.31 -7.37
CA GLU A 104 0.64 -5.51 -6.51
C GLU A 104 0.65 -6.83 -7.30
N ARG A 105 0.11 -6.82 -8.53
CA ARG A 105 0.09 -7.99 -9.43
C ARG A 105 1.49 -8.50 -9.81
N TRP A 106 2.46 -7.61 -9.90
CA TRP A 106 3.86 -7.92 -10.24
C TRP A 106 4.72 -8.06 -8.99
N LEU A 107 4.13 -7.92 -7.81
CA LEU A 107 4.82 -8.12 -6.56
C LEU A 107 4.44 -9.47 -5.99
N ARG A 108 5.37 -10.05 -5.26
CA ARG A 108 5.15 -11.24 -4.44
C ARG A 108 5.83 -11.04 -3.10
N LEU A 109 5.21 -11.53 -2.03
CA LEU A 109 5.84 -11.52 -0.72
C LEU A 109 7.04 -12.45 -0.77
N ALA A 110 8.20 -11.95 -0.34
CA ALA A 110 9.35 -12.80 -0.13
C ALA A 110 9.02 -13.82 0.97
N PRO A 111 9.39 -15.10 0.81
CA PRO A 111 9.20 -16.08 1.87
C PRO A 111 9.96 -15.62 3.13
N LEU A 112 9.24 -15.55 4.25
CA LEU A 112 9.84 -15.39 5.57
C LEU A 112 10.66 -16.66 5.84
N ALA A 113 11.99 -16.52 5.84
CA ALA A 113 12.90 -17.60 6.20
C ALA A 113 12.81 -17.94 7.70
#